data_AF-A0A4R4JWW3-F1
#
_entry.id   AF-A0A4R4JWW3-F1
#
_cell.length_a   1.000
_cell.length_b   1.000
_cell.length_c   1.000
_cell.angle_alpha   90.00
_cell.angle_beta   90.00
_cell.angle_gamma   90.00
#
_symmetry.space_group_name_H-M   'P 1'
#
loop_
_entity.id
_entity.type
_entity.pdbx_description
1 polymer ?
#
loop_
_entity_poly.entity_id
_entity_poly.type
_entity_poly.pdbx_seq_one_letter_code
_entity_poly.pdbx_strand_id
1 'polypeptide(L)'
;YEQANRNNPVWGFTHWGAESPLTYSQQMYQFVYEMLAMGNTTLFLDVYPLHVFYAERGLEALRECLGSRSNIYGQGERPVLWPVGQEILEFGVDHEEIRLAFDAIETGNIAKSVDHLARHEQVNILQPAMYNDKGLQWLLRGNHVSYVTNIPSGVAQAIELTLTSQCRPIDDGRTIGFGNNPVANLADINQRMAFVLRAAQRFDDLLHSDQREQLERSIWEIALGEGIR
;
A
#
# COMPACT_ATOMS: atom_id res chain seq x y z
N TYR A 1 -18.26 10.97 -10.18
CA TYR A 1 -17.98 10.94 -8.74
C TYR A 1 -18.79 9.86 -8.04
N GLU A 2 -20.12 9.93 -8.02
CA GLU A 2 -20.97 8.92 -7.34
C GLU A 2 -20.76 7.48 -7.81
N GLN A 3 -20.56 7.25 -9.12
CA GLN A 3 -20.36 5.90 -9.65
C GLN A 3 -18.99 5.31 -9.27
N ALA A 4 -17.95 6.14 -9.17
CA ALA A 4 -16.63 5.72 -8.69
C ALA A 4 -16.68 5.40 -7.19
N ASN A 5 -17.42 6.18 -6.39
CA ASN A 5 -17.64 5.90 -4.96
C ASN A 5 -18.56 4.68 -4.73
N ARG A 6 -19.48 4.36 -5.64
CA ARG A 6 -20.26 3.12 -5.58
C ARG A 6 -19.43 1.89 -5.93
N ASN A 7 -18.52 2.01 -6.90
CA ASN A 7 -17.65 0.92 -7.33
C ASN A 7 -16.45 0.72 -6.39
N ASN A 8 -16.05 1.77 -5.66
CA ASN A 8 -14.92 1.77 -4.76
C ASN A 8 -15.22 2.67 -3.54
N PRO A 9 -16.04 2.20 -2.58
CA PRO A 9 -16.50 3.01 -1.46
C PRO A 9 -15.32 3.37 -0.55
N VAL A 10 -14.99 4.66 -0.50
CA VAL A 10 -14.03 5.18 0.47
C VAL A 10 -14.80 5.64 1.69
N TRP A 11 -14.69 4.86 2.77
CA TRP A 11 -15.33 5.17 4.04
C TRP A 11 -14.60 6.33 4.69
N GLY A 12 -15.26 7.50 4.77
CA GLY A 12 -14.72 8.70 5.39
C GLY A 12 -14.79 8.66 6.92
N PHE A 13 -13.93 9.46 7.55
CA PHE A 13 -13.76 9.64 9.01
C PHE A 13 -14.99 10.11 9.81
N THR A 14 -16.19 10.20 9.21
CA THR A 14 -17.37 10.86 9.81
C THR A 14 -18.36 9.93 10.52
N HIS A 15 -18.02 8.66 10.79
CA HIS A 15 -18.94 7.74 11.50
C HIS A 15 -18.54 7.36 12.93
N TRP A 16 -17.59 8.07 13.54
CA TRP A 16 -17.14 7.82 14.93
C TRP A 16 -18.08 8.38 16.03
N GLY A 17 -19.31 8.81 15.69
CA GLY A 17 -20.13 9.62 16.60
C GLY A 17 -21.62 9.29 16.74
N ALA A 18 -22.15 8.28 16.04
CA ALA A 18 -23.55 7.85 16.21
C ALA A 18 -23.58 6.41 16.72
N GLU A 19 -24.57 6.08 17.57
CA GLU A 19 -24.79 4.75 18.15
C GLU A 19 -24.62 3.64 17.10
N SER A 20 -23.42 3.07 17.05
CA SER A 20 -23.12 2.01 16.09
C SER A 20 -23.67 0.70 16.65
N PRO A 21 -24.46 -0.06 15.87
CA PRO A 21 -24.96 -1.36 16.30
C PRO A 21 -23.84 -2.42 16.41
N LEU A 22 -22.60 -2.06 16.09
CA LEU A 22 -21.43 -2.93 16.14
C LEU A 22 -20.87 -3.03 17.55
N THR A 23 -20.47 -4.25 17.92
CA THR A 23 -19.66 -4.50 19.12
C THR A 23 -18.32 -3.78 19.02
N TYR A 24 -17.67 -3.54 20.17
CA TYR A 24 -16.37 -2.86 20.22
C TYR A 24 -15.30 -3.53 19.34
N SER A 25 -15.25 -4.87 19.32
CA SER A 25 -14.32 -5.60 18.46
C SER A 25 -14.62 -5.43 16.97
N GLN A 26 -15.90 -5.41 16.58
CA GLN A 26 -16.30 -5.14 15.20
C GLN A 26 -15.91 -3.73 14.75
N GLN A 27 -16.02 -2.73 15.62
CA GLN A 27 -15.57 -1.36 15.34
C GLN A 27 -14.06 -1.30 15.13
N MET A 28 -13.28 -2.03 15.93
CA MET A 28 -11.82 -2.13 15.75
C MET A 28 -11.44 -2.80 14.42
N TYR A 29 -12.12 -3.88 14.02
CA TYR A 29 -11.87 -4.52 12.72
C TYR A 29 -12.24 -3.60 11.56
N GLN A 30 -13.39 -2.92 11.66
CA GLN A 30 -13.81 -1.95 10.66
C GLN A 30 -12.78 -0.82 10.55
N PHE A 31 -12.29 -0.29 11.67
CA PHE A 31 -11.24 0.73 11.67
C PHE A 31 -9.98 0.28 10.92
N VAL A 32 -9.44 -0.90 11.24
CA VAL A 32 -8.25 -1.42 10.56
C VAL A 32 -8.51 -1.59 9.07
N TYR A 33 -9.67 -2.15 8.71
CA TYR A 33 -10.07 -2.31 7.31
C TYR A 33 -10.13 -0.98 6.56
N GLU A 34 -10.77 0.04 7.13
CA GLU A 34 -10.89 1.37 6.55
C GLU A 34 -9.51 2.04 6.40
N MET A 35 -8.64 1.92 7.40
CA MET A 35 -7.28 2.47 7.35
C MET A 35 -6.44 1.82 6.26
N LEU A 36 -6.53 0.48 6.10
CA LEU A 36 -5.84 -0.24 5.03
C LEU A 36 -6.39 0.12 3.64
N ALA A 37 -7.72 0.22 3.51
CA ALA A 37 -8.37 0.62 2.26
C ALA A 37 -7.98 2.04 1.85
N MET A 38 -7.99 2.99 2.80
CA MET A 38 -7.52 4.36 2.59
C MET A 38 -6.04 4.39 2.20
N GLY A 39 -5.17 3.66 2.90
CA GLY A 39 -3.74 3.59 2.59
C GLY A 39 -3.48 3.10 1.16
N ASN A 40 -4.09 1.98 0.78
CA ASN A 40 -3.98 1.43 -0.58
C ASN A 40 -4.52 2.37 -1.65
N THR A 41 -5.67 3.01 -1.38
CA THR A 41 -6.27 3.97 -2.32
C THR A 41 -5.41 5.21 -2.49
N THR A 42 -4.81 5.71 -1.40
CA THR A 42 -3.90 6.87 -1.42
C THR A 42 -2.66 6.55 -2.24
N LEU A 43 -2.03 5.38 -2.02
CA LEU A 43 -0.90 4.92 -2.82
C LEU A 43 -1.25 4.78 -4.30
N PHE A 44 -2.39 4.17 -4.62
CA PHE A 44 -2.82 4.01 -6.00
C PHE A 44 -2.99 5.36 -6.70
N LEU A 45 -3.66 6.32 -6.05
CA LEU A 45 -3.92 7.64 -6.62
C LEU A 45 -2.66 8.51 -6.75
N ASP A 46 -1.61 8.18 -6.02
CA ASP A 46 -0.34 8.89 -6.06
C ASP A 46 0.65 8.27 -7.05
N VAL A 47 0.95 6.98 -6.89
CA VAL A 47 2.07 6.30 -7.54
C VAL A 47 1.73 5.78 -8.93
N TYR A 48 0.52 5.25 -9.14
CA TYR A 48 0.13 4.70 -10.44
C TYR A 48 0.14 5.77 -11.54
N PRO A 49 -0.43 6.97 -11.35
CA PRO A 49 -0.36 8.04 -12.34
C PRO A 49 1.07 8.47 -12.69
N LEU A 50 2.02 8.41 -11.74
CA LEU A 50 3.43 8.71 -12.01
C LEU A 50 4.03 7.70 -13.00
N HIS A 51 3.75 6.42 -12.81
CA HIS A 51 4.20 5.36 -13.72
C HIS A 51 3.56 5.48 -15.11
N VAL A 52 2.26 5.75 -15.17
CA VAL A 52 1.56 5.95 -16.45
C VAL A 52 2.11 7.17 -17.19
N PHE A 53 2.27 8.30 -16.50
CA PHE A 53 2.82 9.51 -17.09
C PHE A 53 4.25 9.28 -17.61
N TYR A 54 5.10 8.63 -16.81
CA TYR A 54 6.45 8.24 -17.22
C TYR A 54 6.44 7.33 -18.45
N ALA A 55 5.59 6.30 -18.47
CA ALA A 55 5.49 5.37 -19.61
C ALA A 55 5.03 6.07 -20.90
N GLU A 56 4.17 7.08 -20.80
CA GLU A 56 3.65 7.82 -21.96
C GLU A 56 4.54 8.97 -22.43
N ARG A 57 5.21 9.66 -21.50
CA ARG A 57 5.89 10.96 -21.75
C ARG A 57 7.39 10.93 -21.51
N GLY A 58 7.90 9.90 -20.85
CA GLY A 58 9.32 9.76 -20.50
C GLY A 58 9.77 10.58 -19.29
N LEU A 59 11.03 10.39 -18.90
CA LEU A 59 11.62 10.99 -17.69
C LEU A 59 11.68 12.52 -17.72
N GLU A 60 12.05 13.11 -18.86
CA GLU A 60 12.25 14.56 -18.96
C GLU A 60 10.95 15.31 -18.67
N ALA A 61 9.86 14.92 -19.34
CA ALA A 61 8.53 15.46 -19.08
C ALA A 61 8.09 15.22 -17.63
N LEU A 62 8.40 14.03 -17.06
CA LEU A 62 8.05 13.73 -15.67
C LEU A 62 8.71 14.73 -14.73
N ARG A 63 10.03 14.96 -14.87
CA ARG A 63 10.79 15.91 -14.04
C ARG A 63 10.25 17.33 -14.15
N GLU A 64 9.92 17.79 -15.35
CA GLU A 64 9.37 19.14 -15.57
C GLU A 64 7.99 19.31 -14.94
N CYS A 65 7.16 18.27 -14.99
CA CYS A 65 5.76 18.34 -14.59
C CYS A 65 5.51 17.91 -13.14
N LEU A 66 6.47 17.26 -12.46
CA LEU A 66 6.27 16.60 -11.17
C LEU A 66 5.72 17.56 -10.10
N GLY A 67 6.35 18.72 -9.92
CA GLY A 67 5.89 19.74 -8.98
C GLY A 67 4.55 20.40 -9.34
N SER A 68 4.14 20.33 -10.62
CA SER A 68 2.83 20.84 -11.04
C SER A 68 1.68 19.92 -10.65
N ARG A 69 1.96 18.70 -10.17
CA ARG A 69 0.96 17.72 -9.73
C ARG A 69 0.10 18.25 -8.57
N SER A 70 0.63 19.09 -7.69
CA SER A 70 -0.17 19.71 -6.62
C SER A 70 -1.33 20.57 -7.15
N ASN A 71 -1.18 21.17 -8.34
CA ASN A 71 -2.17 22.09 -8.91
C ASN A 71 -3.45 21.41 -9.39
N ILE A 72 -3.46 20.09 -9.58
CA ILE A 72 -4.67 19.37 -10.03
C ILE A 72 -5.60 18.98 -8.87
N TYR A 73 -5.17 19.18 -7.62
CA TYR A 73 -6.06 18.99 -6.47
C TYR A 73 -7.13 20.07 -6.40
N GLY A 74 -8.40 19.68 -6.24
CA GLY A 74 -9.52 20.61 -6.09
C GLY A 74 -9.85 21.48 -7.31
N GLN A 75 -9.16 21.29 -8.44
CA GLN A 75 -9.38 22.05 -9.67
C GLN A 75 -10.09 21.21 -10.76
N GLY A 76 -10.91 21.87 -11.59
CA GLY A 76 -11.54 21.28 -12.78
C GLY A 76 -12.86 20.54 -12.54
N GLU A 77 -13.44 20.00 -13.62
CA GLU A 77 -14.71 19.25 -13.57
C GLU A 77 -14.59 17.88 -12.86
N ARG A 78 -13.35 17.38 -12.68
CA ARG A 78 -13.05 16.09 -12.05
C ARG A 78 -11.81 16.21 -11.14
N PRO A 79 -11.95 16.80 -9.95
CA PRO A 79 -10.84 16.94 -9.02
C PRO A 79 -10.32 15.56 -8.58
N VAL A 80 -9.03 15.48 -8.27
CA VAL A 80 -8.42 14.28 -7.70
C VAL A 80 -9.12 13.92 -6.40
N LEU A 81 -9.58 12.67 -6.28
CA LEU A 81 -10.02 12.12 -5.02
C LEU A 81 -8.80 11.95 -4.11
N TRP A 82 -8.83 12.50 -2.90
CA TRP A 82 -7.71 12.38 -1.98
C TRP A 82 -8.21 11.99 -0.58
N PRO A 83 -8.27 10.68 -0.30
CA PRO A 83 -9.07 10.17 0.81
C PRO A 83 -8.48 10.42 2.19
N VAL A 84 -7.16 10.63 2.26
CA VAL A 84 -6.43 10.99 3.48
C VAL A 84 -6.66 12.46 3.90
N GLY A 85 -7.18 13.31 3.00
CA GLY A 85 -7.37 14.74 3.27
C GLY A 85 -6.07 15.55 3.13
N GLN A 86 -6.21 16.83 2.73
CA GLN A 86 -5.06 17.72 2.52
C GLN A 86 -4.39 18.13 3.83
N GLU A 87 -5.15 18.17 4.91
CA GLU A 87 -4.68 18.54 6.24
C GLU A 87 -3.74 17.50 6.85
N ILE A 88 -3.87 16.23 6.45
CA ILE A 88 -3.00 15.14 6.90
C ILE A 88 -1.82 14.95 5.94
N LEU A 89 -2.10 14.94 4.63
CA LEU A 89 -1.11 14.74 3.58
C LEU A 89 -1.47 15.58 2.35
N GLU A 90 -0.65 16.57 2.03
CA GLU A 90 -0.85 17.38 0.83
C GLU A 90 -0.70 16.51 -0.44
N PHE A 91 -1.59 16.73 -1.41
CA PHE A 91 -1.51 15.99 -2.67
C PHE A 91 -0.44 16.56 -3.58
N GLY A 92 0.26 15.68 -4.29
CA GLY A 92 1.12 16.09 -5.40
C GLY A 92 2.44 16.73 -4.96
N VAL A 93 2.88 16.49 -3.72
CA VAL A 93 4.18 16.94 -3.22
C VAL A 93 5.30 16.30 -4.06
N ASP A 94 6.26 17.14 -4.46
CA ASP A 94 7.44 16.75 -5.22
C ASP A 94 8.51 16.17 -4.29
N HIS A 95 8.32 14.91 -3.90
CA HIS A 95 9.31 14.18 -3.12
C HIS A 95 10.49 13.74 -3.99
N GLU A 96 11.71 13.99 -3.52
CA GLU A 96 12.93 13.68 -4.26
C GLU A 96 13.02 12.19 -4.63
N GLU A 97 12.51 11.30 -3.77
CA GLU A 97 12.48 9.86 -4.01
C GLU A 97 11.78 9.48 -5.33
N ILE A 98 10.75 10.23 -5.74
CA ILE A 98 10.05 9.99 -7.00
C ILE A 98 11.05 10.16 -8.16
N ARG A 99 11.71 11.32 -8.23
CA ARG A 99 12.70 11.60 -9.27
C ARG A 99 13.83 10.57 -9.25
N LEU A 100 14.39 10.27 -8.08
CA LEU A 100 15.47 9.29 -7.94
C LEU A 100 15.08 7.90 -8.42
N ALA A 101 13.81 7.51 -8.22
CA ALA A 101 13.32 6.23 -8.70
C ALA A 101 13.31 6.14 -10.22
N PHE A 102 12.69 7.11 -10.90
CA PHE A 102 12.59 7.10 -12.36
C PHE A 102 13.97 7.34 -13.03
N ASP A 103 14.85 8.11 -12.40
CA ASP A 103 16.25 8.23 -12.82
C ASP A 103 16.97 6.87 -12.76
N ALA A 104 16.73 6.08 -11.72
CA ALA A 104 17.32 4.75 -11.59
C ALA A 104 16.80 3.79 -12.67
N ILE A 105 15.55 3.92 -13.11
CA ILE A 105 15.00 3.16 -14.25
C ILE A 105 15.79 3.46 -15.53
N GLU A 106 16.01 4.72 -15.87
CA GLU A 106 16.77 5.11 -17.08
C GLU A 106 18.21 4.59 -17.08
N THR A 107 18.83 4.47 -15.90
CA THR A 107 20.18 3.90 -15.76
C THR A 107 20.20 2.37 -15.71
N GLY A 108 19.06 1.71 -15.83
CA GLY A 108 18.93 0.25 -15.77
C GLY A 108 19.03 -0.34 -14.36
N ASN A 109 18.98 0.48 -13.30
CA ASN A 109 19.07 0.03 -11.92
C ASN A 109 17.68 -0.10 -11.27
N ILE A 110 16.96 -1.16 -11.65
CA ILE A 110 15.58 -1.41 -11.20
C ILE A 110 15.50 -1.63 -9.69
N ALA A 111 16.41 -2.39 -9.09
CA ALA A 111 16.43 -2.60 -7.64
C ALA A 111 16.52 -1.27 -6.85
N LYS A 112 17.36 -0.34 -7.33
CA LYS A 112 17.45 0.99 -6.71
C LYS A 112 16.20 1.85 -6.96
N SER A 113 15.58 1.73 -8.14
CA SER A 113 14.29 2.38 -8.42
C SER A 113 13.21 1.91 -7.43
N VAL A 114 13.10 0.59 -7.23
CA VAL A 114 12.14 -0.01 -6.28
C VAL A 114 12.41 0.46 -4.86
N ASP A 115 13.67 0.54 -4.43
CA ASP A 115 14.02 1.06 -3.10
C ASP A 115 13.61 2.54 -2.92
N HIS A 116 13.79 3.38 -3.95
CA HIS A 116 13.34 4.77 -3.91
C HIS A 116 11.80 4.89 -3.88
N LEU A 117 11.08 4.15 -4.74
CA LEU A 117 9.62 4.13 -4.71
C LEU A 117 9.09 3.60 -3.38
N ALA A 118 9.64 2.50 -2.86
CA ALA A 118 9.25 1.97 -1.56
C ALA A 118 9.45 3.01 -0.45
N ARG A 119 10.54 3.78 -0.46
CA ARG A 119 10.70 4.88 0.51
C ARG A 119 9.62 5.95 0.34
N HIS A 120 9.33 6.38 -0.88
CA HIS A 120 8.26 7.34 -1.12
C HIS A 120 6.91 6.82 -0.60
N GLU A 121 6.53 5.60 -0.96
CA GLU A 121 5.29 4.98 -0.53
C GLU A 121 5.22 4.80 0.99
N GLN A 122 6.26 4.26 1.62
CA GLN A 122 6.22 3.85 3.02
C GLN A 122 6.47 5.01 3.98
N VAL A 123 7.27 6.01 3.59
CA VAL A 123 7.66 7.16 4.43
C VAL A 123 6.79 8.37 4.12
N ASN A 124 6.67 8.74 2.84
CA ASN A 124 6.06 10.01 2.46
C ASN A 124 4.53 9.88 2.35
N ILE A 125 4.01 8.69 2.03
CA ILE A 125 2.56 8.47 1.89
C ILE A 125 1.97 7.71 3.08
N LEU A 126 2.34 6.44 3.29
CA LEU A 126 1.68 5.59 4.29
C LEU A 126 2.00 5.98 5.73
N GLN A 127 3.18 6.53 6.02
CA GLN A 127 3.52 6.94 7.39
C GLN A 127 2.56 8.04 7.89
N PRO A 128 2.41 9.19 7.21
CA PRO A 128 1.44 10.20 7.61
C PRO A 128 -0.01 9.74 7.43
N ALA A 129 -0.32 8.99 6.37
CA ALA A 129 -1.71 8.60 6.08
C ALA A 129 -2.28 7.58 7.08
N MET A 130 -1.47 6.63 7.54
CA MET A 130 -1.98 5.54 8.39
C MET A 130 -1.08 5.20 9.58
N TYR A 131 0.24 5.06 9.39
CA TYR A 131 1.09 4.48 10.44
C TYR A 131 1.42 5.46 11.57
N ASN A 132 1.11 6.75 11.44
CA ASN A 132 1.17 7.72 12.53
C ASN A 132 -0.04 7.62 13.48
N ASP A 133 -1.13 6.95 13.09
CA ASP A 133 -2.29 6.77 13.94
C ASP A 133 -2.00 5.79 15.08
N LYS A 134 -2.06 6.29 16.32
CA LYS A 134 -1.73 5.50 17.52
C LYS A 134 -2.69 4.33 17.76
N GLY A 135 -3.95 4.47 17.36
CA GLY A 135 -4.94 3.40 17.46
C GLY A 135 -4.57 2.24 16.54
N LEU A 136 -4.23 2.57 15.29
CA LEU A 136 -3.81 1.58 14.31
C LEU A 136 -2.50 0.90 14.72
N GLN A 137 -1.50 1.66 15.19
CA GLN A 137 -0.25 1.10 15.70
C GLN A 137 -0.50 0.05 16.80
N TRP A 138 -1.37 0.39 17.75
CA TRP A 138 -1.70 -0.50 18.87
C TRP A 138 -2.41 -1.77 18.39
N LEU A 139 -3.36 -1.63 17.47
CA LEU A 139 -4.11 -2.75 16.89
C LEU A 139 -3.21 -3.70 16.08
N LEU A 140 -2.35 -3.18 15.22
CA LEU A 140 -1.41 -3.98 14.44
C LEU A 140 -0.44 -4.74 15.35
N ARG A 141 0.07 -4.07 16.39
CA ARG A 141 0.97 -4.71 17.36
C ARG A 141 0.25 -5.78 18.18
N GLY A 142 -0.98 -5.51 18.62
CA GLY A 142 -1.81 -6.48 19.34
C GLY A 142 -2.10 -7.72 18.50
N ASN A 143 -2.47 -7.53 17.23
CA ASN A 143 -2.65 -8.62 16.27
C ASN A 143 -1.36 -9.43 16.11
N HIS A 144 -0.20 -8.78 15.95
CA HIS A 144 1.06 -9.50 15.75
C HIS A 144 1.47 -10.32 16.99
N VAL A 145 1.38 -9.74 18.19
CA VAL A 145 1.63 -10.47 19.45
C VAL A 145 0.71 -11.67 19.56
N SER A 146 -0.59 -11.49 19.31
CA SER A 146 -1.58 -12.57 19.41
C SER A 146 -1.33 -13.67 18.37
N TYR A 147 -0.95 -13.32 17.15
CA TYR A 147 -0.59 -14.28 16.10
C TYR A 147 0.65 -15.10 16.49
N VAL A 148 1.72 -14.45 16.96
CA VAL A 148 2.98 -15.12 17.29
C VAL A 148 2.88 -15.95 18.57
N THR A 149 2.14 -15.47 19.59
CA THR A 149 2.04 -16.14 20.89
C THR A 149 0.84 -17.08 21.01
N ASN A 150 -0.11 -17.00 20.06
CA ASN A 150 -1.42 -17.63 20.12
C ASN A 150 -2.27 -17.20 21.35
N ILE A 151 -2.03 -15.99 21.89
CA ILE A 151 -2.73 -15.44 23.06
C ILE A 151 -3.20 -14.01 22.77
N PRO A 152 -4.52 -13.73 22.79
CA PRO A 152 -5.62 -14.69 22.77
C PRO A 152 -5.61 -15.52 21.48
N SER A 153 -6.16 -16.73 21.51
CA SER A 153 -6.18 -17.63 20.35
C SER A 153 -7.33 -17.31 19.39
N GLY A 154 -7.13 -17.56 18.10
CA GLY A 154 -8.23 -17.82 17.16
C GLY A 154 -8.77 -16.63 16.34
N VAL A 155 -8.19 -15.42 16.44
CA VAL A 155 -8.65 -14.27 15.63
C VAL A 155 -7.53 -13.48 14.96
N ALA A 156 -6.32 -13.54 15.49
CA ALA A 156 -5.19 -12.84 14.88
C ALA A 156 -4.80 -13.44 13.52
N GLN A 157 -4.45 -12.55 12.61
CA GLN A 157 -4.00 -12.89 11.26
C GLN A 157 -2.50 -12.62 11.14
N ALA A 158 -1.84 -13.42 10.31
CA ALA A 158 -0.45 -13.18 9.95
C ALA A 158 -0.33 -11.85 9.20
N ILE A 159 0.78 -11.14 9.43
CA ILE A 159 1.17 -10.03 8.55
C ILE A 159 2.03 -10.64 7.45
N GLU A 160 1.43 -10.85 6.29
CA GLU A 160 2.03 -11.55 5.16
C GLU A 160 1.72 -10.82 3.85
N LEU A 161 2.63 -10.94 2.89
CA LEU A 161 2.42 -10.56 1.50
C LEU A 161 2.48 -11.83 0.65
N THR A 162 1.43 -12.07 -0.13
CA THR A 162 1.37 -13.22 -1.04
C THR A 162 1.46 -12.73 -2.49
N LEU A 163 2.47 -13.19 -3.22
CA LEU A 163 2.72 -12.85 -4.63
C LEU A 163 1.89 -13.77 -5.55
N THR A 164 0.57 -13.75 -5.36
CA THR A 164 -0.39 -14.53 -6.13
C THR A 164 -1.75 -13.84 -6.15
N SER A 165 -2.62 -14.24 -7.08
CA SER A 165 -3.99 -13.80 -7.24
C SER A 165 -4.94 -14.31 -6.14
N GLN A 166 -4.50 -15.29 -5.34
CA GLN A 166 -5.28 -15.88 -4.25
C GLN A 166 -5.15 -15.09 -2.95
N CYS A 167 -6.24 -14.96 -2.20
CA CYS A 167 -6.26 -14.29 -0.90
C CYS A 167 -5.80 -15.18 0.27
N ARG A 168 -5.06 -16.26 0.00
CA ARG A 168 -4.60 -17.21 1.01
C ARG A 168 -3.09 -17.45 0.89
N PRO A 169 -2.40 -17.72 2.00
CA PRO A 169 -1.00 -18.13 1.97
C PRO A 169 -0.80 -19.40 1.14
N ILE A 170 0.30 -19.43 0.39
CA ILE A 170 0.75 -20.60 -0.38
C ILE A 170 2.17 -20.98 0.08
N ASP A 171 2.39 -22.27 0.29
CA ASP A 171 3.65 -22.85 0.75
C ASP A 171 4.57 -23.24 -0.42
N ASP A 172 4.91 -22.26 -1.27
CA ASP A 172 5.86 -22.42 -2.39
C ASP A 172 6.82 -21.24 -2.52
N GLY A 173 6.98 -20.50 -1.42
CA GLY A 173 7.82 -19.33 -1.32
C GLY A 173 7.25 -18.06 -1.95
N ARG A 174 6.00 -18.05 -2.46
CA ARG A 174 5.33 -16.80 -2.88
C ARG A 174 4.70 -16.04 -1.72
N THR A 175 4.68 -16.61 -0.52
CA THR A 175 4.24 -15.94 0.71
C THR A 175 5.45 -15.44 1.50
N ILE A 176 5.47 -14.15 1.83
CA ILE A 176 6.50 -13.52 2.63
C ILE A 176 5.86 -13.03 3.93
N GLY A 177 6.26 -13.61 5.06
CA GLY A 177 5.83 -13.16 6.38
C GLY A 177 6.67 -12.01 6.94
N PHE A 178 6.05 -11.17 7.75
CA PHE A 178 6.71 -10.06 8.44
C PHE A 178 7.80 -10.57 9.40
N GLY A 179 7.48 -11.61 10.18
CA GLY A 179 8.38 -12.29 11.10
C GLY A 179 7.63 -13.02 12.21
N ASN A 180 8.38 -13.75 13.04
CA ASN A 180 7.83 -14.53 14.17
C ASN A 180 8.29 -13.97 15.54
N ASN A 181 8.73 -12.71 15.58
CA ASN A 181 9.15 -12.08 16.83
C ASN A 181 7.97 -11.32 17.44
N PRO A 182 7.51 -11.66 18.67
CA PRO A 182 6.34 -11.00 19.28
C PRO A 182 6.46 -9.49 19.42
N VAL A 183 7.69 -8.95 19.48
CA VAL A 183 7.92 -7.50 19.60
C VAL A 183 8.11 -6.79 18.26
N ALA A 184 8.00 -7.49 17.12
CA ALA A 184 8.08 -6.85 15.82
C ALA A 184 6.91 -5.87 15.65
N ASN A 185 7.19 -4.78 14.94
CA ASN A 185 6.27 -3.65 14.82
C ASN A 185 6.19 -3.19 13.36
N LEU A 186 5.08 -3.47 12.68
CA LEU A 186 4.86 -3.03 11.31
C LEU A 186 4.78 -1.50 11.19
N ALA A 187 4.42 -0.78 12.25
CA ALA A 187 4.42 0.68 12.22
C ALA A 187 5.83 1.28 12.33
N ASP A 188 6.82 0.51 12.78
CA ASP A 188 8.22 0.93 12.77
C ASP A 188 8.73 0.96 11.32
N ILE A 189 9.18 2.14 10.87
CA ILE A 189 9.58 2.34 9.47
C ILE A 189 10.74 1.43 9.06
N ASN A 190 11.72 1.18 9.94
CA ASN A 190 12.89 0.38 9.59
C ASN A 190 12.51 -1.09 9.43
N GLN A 191 11.68 -1.62 10.33
CA GLN A 191 11.17 -2.98 10.25
C GLN A 191 10.26 -3.16 9.03
N ARG A 192 9.38 -2.19 8.77
CA ARG A 192 8.49 -2.20 7.60
C ARG A 192 9.25 -2.13 6.28
N MET A 193 10.22 -1.22 6.17
CA MET A 193 11.07 -1.13 4.98
C MET A 193 11.86 -2.43 4.75
N ALA A 194 12.41 -3.03 5.81
CA ALA A 194 13.09 -4.33 5.68
C ALA A 194 12.15 -5.46 5.23
N PHE A 195 10.87 -5.41 5.58
CA PHE A 195 9.86 -6.34 5.07
C PHE A 195 9.51 -6.06 3.61
N VAL A 196 9.24 -4.81 3.24
CA VAL A 196 8.89 -4.39 1.87
C VAL A 196 10.01 -4.72 0.88
N LEU A 197 11.26 -4.40 1.20
CA LEU A 197 12.40 -4.68 0.32
C LEU A 197 12.67 -6.17 0.18
N ARG A 198 12.40 -6.98 1.23
CA ARG A 198 12.50 -8.43 1.15
C ARG A 198 11.43 -9.02 0.22
N ALA A 199 10.21 -8.50 0.29
CA ALA A 199 9.14 -8.85 -0.62
C ALA A 199 9.47 -8.48 -2.08
N ALA A 200 10.00 -7.27 -2.30
CA ALA A 200 10.46 -6.82 -3.61
C ALA A 200 11.57 -7.71 -4.19
N GLN A 201 12.59 -8.04 -3.38
CA GLN A 201 13.64 -8.97 -3.79
C GLN A 201 13.06 -10.34 -4.12
N ARG A 202 12.10 -10.84 -3.31
CA ARG A 202 11.47 -12.12 -3.58
C ARG A 202 10.69 -12.12 -4.90
N PHE A 203 10.00 -11.02 -5.21
CA PHE A 203 9.35 -10.87 -6.51
C PHE A 203 10.34 -10.90 -7.66
N ASP A 204 11.48 -10.21 -7.53
CA ASP A 204 12.57 -10.23 -8.51
C ASP A 204 13.16 -11.65 -8.70
N ASP A 205 13.41 -12.37 -7.60
CA ASP A 205 13.89 -13.76 -7.67
C ASP A 205 12.91 -14.68 -8.42
N LEU A 206 11.61 -14.49 -8.20
CA LEU A 206 10.54 -15.26 -8.86
C LEU A 206 10.43 -14.95 -10.35
N LEU A 207 10.67 -13.70 -10.75
CA LEU A 207 10.72 -13.32 -12.17
C LEU A 207 11.87 -14.00 -12.92
N HIS A 208 12.94 -14.37 -12.21
CA HIS A 208 14.11 -15.03 -12.76
C HIS A 208 14.14 -16.55 -12.50
N SER A 209 13.04 -17.13 -12.01
CA SER A 209 12.91 -18.57 -11.75
C SER A 209 11.91 -19.26 -12.68
N ASP A 210 11.74 -20.56 -12.49
CA ASP A 210 10.70 -21.38 -13.12
C ASP A 210 9.26 -21.02 -12.68
N GLN A 211 9.12 -20.16 -11.66
CA GLN A 211 7.82 -19.68 -11.17
C GLN A 211 7.31 -18.43 -11.91
N ARG A 212 8.10 -17.85 -12.82
CA ARG A 212 7.74 -16.63 -13.57
C ARG A 212 6.36 -16.71 -14.23
N GLU A 213 6.05 -17.80 -14.94
CA GLU A 213 4.76 -17.95 -15.64
C GLU A 213 3.58 -17.92 -14.67
N GLN A 214 3.77 -18.46 -13.46
CA GLN A 214 2.72 -18.45 -12.44
C GLN A 214 2.49 -17.05 -11.89
N LEU A 215 3.56 -16.27 -11.75
CA LEU A 215 3.51 -14.88 -11.32
C LEU A 215 2.82 -14.00 -12.37
N GLU A 216 3.21 -14.13 -13.64
CA GLU A 216 2.58 -13.42 -14.76
C GLU A 216 1.08 -13.76 -14.86
N ARG A 217 0.71 -15.05 -14.72
CA ARG A 217 -0.70 -15.45 -14.68
C ARG A 217 -1.44 -14.83 -13.51
N SER A 218 -0.86 -14.80 -12.30
CA SER A 218 -1.50 -14.16 -11.16
C SER A 218 -1.73 -12.66 -11.38
N ILE A 219 -0.80 -11.95 -12.03
CA ILE A 219 -0.98 -10.53 -12.38
C ILE A 219 -2.15 -10.38 -13.37
N TRP A 220 -2.23 -11.24 -14.39
CA TRP A 220 -3.33 -11.23 -15.37
C TRP A 220 -4.68 -11.52 -14.74
N GLU A 221 -4.75 -12.53 -13.87
CA GLU A 221 -5.96 -12.86 -13.13
C GLU A 221 -6.44 -11.65 -12.33
N ILE A 222 -5.56 -11.03 -11.51
CA ILE A 222 -5.89 -9.82 -10.75
C ILE A 222 -6.42 -8.70 -11.66
N ALA A 223 -5.76 -8.46 -12.81
CA ALA A 223 -6.14 -7.42 -13.76
C ALA A 223 -7.52 -7.66 -14.39
N LEU A 224 -7.91 -8.93 -14.59
CA LEU A 224 -9.23 -9.31 -15.10
C LEU A 224 -10.30 -9.39 -13.99
N GLY A 225 -9.93 -9.18 -12.73
CA GLY A 225 -10.81 -9.43 -11.59
C GLY A 225 -11.07 -10.93 -11.37
N GLU A 226 -10.26 -11.78 -11.97
CA GLU A 226 -10.27 -13.23 -11.82
C GLU A 226 -9.24 -13.61 -10.73
N GLY A 227 -9.44 -14.71 -9.98
CA GLY A 227 -8.47 -15.16 -8.97
C GLY A 227 -8.91 -15.09 -7.50
N ILE A 228 -10.02 -14.40 -7.20
CA ILE A 228 -10.71 -14.59 -5.92
C ILE A 228 -11.59 -15.85 -6.02
N ARG A 229 -11.07 -16.99 -5.57
CA ARG A 229 -11.84 -18.21 -5.31
C ARG A 229 -11.66 -18.66 -3.87
#